data_AF-A0A4S2D0D5-F1
#
_entry.id   AF-A0A4S2D0D5-F1
#
_cell.length_a   1.000
_cell.length_b   1.000
_cell.length_c   1.000
_cell.angle_alpha   90.00
_cell.angle_beta   90.00
_cell.angle_gamma   90.00
#
_symmetry.space_group_name_H-M   'P 1'
#
loop_
_entity.id
_entity.type
_entity.pdbx_description
1 polymer ?
#
loop_
_entity_poly.entity_id
_entity_poly.type
_entity_poly.pdbx_seq_one_letter_code
_entity_poly.pdbx_strand_id
1 'polypeptide(L)'
;MTRTDGFIVALRGAGLLVQCVVSDGRLRRVRAQGDAAGQRSGWYVLHPGPPMAGAYGNWKTGANEQWRSGEDAALSAEELARLQDTMRRAQRRQQAERAKRQAAARQLAVGRWQGASSADPAHPYLAAKGIAAHGLRQLHGSLLVPMRDGEGRLWSLQSIDRDGRKRFLTGGRKQGLYYAIGRDVGDVLCVAEGFATAASVFEATGYPTAVAFDAGNLEPVARKLRAKFPHALIVLCADDDAATALRLGVNPGLTNAQRAAHAVGGVVAMPPRGPAPE
;
A
#
# COMPACT_ATOMS: atom_id res chain seq x y z
N MET A 1 35.81 -18.64 -6.08
CA MET A 1 34.48 -17.98 -6.06
C MET A 1 34.43 -17.06 -4.86
N THR A 2 34.10 -15.79 -5.06
CA THR A 2 33.89 -14.85 -3.95
C THR A 2 32.68 -15.30 -3.14
N ARG A 3 32.66 -15.06 -1.82
CA ARG A 3 31.53 -15.46 -0.94
C ARG A 3 30.18 -14.88 -1.38
N THR A 4 30.18 -13.82 -2.21
CA THR A 4 29.00 -13.18 -2.80
C THR A 4 28.46 -13.86 -4.06
N ASP A 5 29.23 -14.75 -4.71
CA ASP A 5 28.84 -15.37 -5.99
C ASP A 5 27.57 -16.23 -5.84
N GLY A 6 27.48 -17.01 -4.76
CA GLY A 6 26.30 -17.83 -4.47
C GLY A 6 25.03 -17.00 -4.26
N PHE A 7 25.14 -15.81 -3.68
CA PHE A 7 24.00 -14.90 -3.52
C PHE A 7 23.59 -14.28 -4.86
N ILE A 8 24.56 -13.91 -5.70
CA ILE A 8 24.27 -13.41 -7.06
C ILE A 8 23.55 -14.47 -7.89
N VAL A 9 23.95 -15.75 -7.79
CA VAL A 9 23.27 -16.87 -8.44
C VAL A 9 21.83 -16.99 -7.96
N ALA A 10 21.58 -16.97 -6.64
CA ALA A 10 20.23 -17.02 -6.06
C ALA A 10 19.35 -15.85 -6.54
N LEU A 11 19.88 -14.62 -6.53
CA LEU A 11 19.17 -13.43 -7.02
C LEU A 11 18.79 -13.58 -8.50
N ARG A 12 19.72 -14.04 -9.35
CA ARG A 12 19.45 -14.24 -10.78
C ARG A 12 18.45 -15.36 -11.03
N GLY A 13 18.49 -16.44 -10.24
CA GLY A 13 17.50 -17.52 -10.27
C GLY A 13 16.08 -17.03 -10.02
N ALA A 14 15.89 -16.05 -9.12
CA ALA A 14 14.60 -15.38 -8.91
C ALA A 14 14.28 -14.26 -9.93
N GLY A 15 15.02 -14.19 -11.03
CA GLY A 15 14.81 -13.23 -12.11
C GLY A 15 15.28 -11.81 -11.79
N LEU A 16 16.16 -11.62 -10.80
CA LEU A 16 16.71 -10.30 -10.46
C LEU A 16 17.97 -9.99 -11.28
N LEU A 17 18.01 -8.79 -11.85
CA LEU A 17 19.08 -8.31 -12.71
C LEU A 17 20.13 -7.60 -11.86
N VAL A 18 21.13 -8.36 -11.40
CA VAL A 18 22.24 -7.87 -10.58
C VAL A 18 23.60 -8.22 -11.19
N GLN A 19 24.50 -7.24 -11.17
CA GLN A 19 25.91 -7.41 -11.58
C GLN A 19 26.82 -7.56 -10.37
N CYS A 20 26.59 -6.76 -9.33
CA CYS A 20 27.28 -6.83 -8.06
C CYS A 20 26.29 -6.72 -6.90
N VAL A 21 26.72 -7.17 -5.72
CA VAL A 21 25.96 -7.05 -4.47
C VAL A 21 26.81 -6.35 -3.43
N VAL A 22 26.13 -5.68 -2.50
CA VAL A 22 26.76 -4.97 -1.38
C VAL A 22 26.22 -5.59 -0.10
N SER A 23 27.12 -6.04 0.76
CA SER A 23 26.81 -6.70 2.03
C SER A 23 26.85 -5.73 3.20
N ASP A 24 26.05 -4.66 3.17
CA ASP A 24 25.99 -3.64 4.23
C ASP A 24 24.75 -3.76 5.13
N GLY A 25 23.97 -4.83 4.96
CA GLY A 25 22.72 -5.07 5.68
C GLY A 25 21.61 -4.07 5.33
N ARG A 26 21.75 -3.29 4.24
CA ARG A 26 20.72 -2.34 3.79
C ARG A 26 19.87 -2.94 2.69
N LEU A 27 18.58 -2.60 2.68
CA LEU A 27 17.68 -2.96 1.59
C LEU A 27 18.03 -2.19 0.33
N ARG A 28 18.23 -2.94 -0.77
CA ARG A 28 18.58 -2.41 -2.08
C ARG A 28 17.54 -2.82 -3.10
N ARG A 29 17.02 -1.83 -3.84
CA ARG A 29 16.06 -2.04 -4.94
C ARG A 29 16.83 -2.28 -6.23
N VAL A 30 16.51 -3.39 -6.90
CA VAL A 30 17.13 -3.84 -8.15
C VAL A 30 16.08 -4.06 -9.22
N ARG A 31 16.50 -4.09 -10.47
CA ARG A 31 15.60 -4.43 -11.58
C ARG A 31 15.34 -5.94 -11.56
N ALA A 32 14.15 -6.32 -11.99
CA ALA A 32 13.78 -7.69 -12.30
C ALA A 32 13.54 -7.84 -13.80
N GLN A 33 13.59 -9.07 -14.31
CA GLN A 33 13.18 -9.39 -15.67
C GLN A 33 11.73 -8.91 -15.92
N GLY A 34 11.49 -8.31 -17.08
CA GLY A 34 10.20 -7.71 -17.43
C GLY A 34 9.91 -6.36 -16.76
N ASP A 35 10.89 -5.71 -16.11
CA ASP A 35 10.76 -4.33 -15.64
C ASP A 35 10.80 -3.32 -16.79
N ALA A 36 9.82 -2.41 -16.84
CA ALA A 36 9.86 -1.24 -17.72
C ALA A 36 11.02 -0.29 -17.35
N ALA A 37 11.32 0.69 -18.20
CA ALA A 37 12.37 1.67 -17.92
C ALA A 37 12.09 2.40 -16.57
N GLY A 38 13.09 2.42 -15.70
CA GLY A 38 13.00 3.03 -14.36
C GLY A 38 12.30 2.17 -13.29
N GLN A 39 11.63 1.06 -13.66
CA GLN A 39 11.05 0.14 -12.69
C GLN A 39 12.14 -0.68 -11.99
N ARG A 40 11.98 -0.90 -10.68
CA ARG A 40 12.85 -1.75 -9.86
C ARG A 40 11.98 -2.66 -9.00
N SER A 41 11.50 -3.77 -9.55
CA SER A 41 10.56 -4.68 -8.87
C SER A 41 11.24 -5.68 -7.93
N GLY A 42 12.56 -5.80 -8.00
CA GLY A 42 13.36 -6.66 -7.13
C GLY A 42 13.91 -5.95 -5.89
N TRP A 43 14.23 -6.73 -4.86
CA TRP A 43 14.95 -6.25 -3.70
C TRP A 43 15.85 -7.31 -3.10
N TYR A 44 16.88 -6.88 -2.38
CA TYR A 44 17.69 -7.74 -1.53
C TYR A 44 18.22 -6.99 -0.29
N VAL A 45 18.57 -7.76 0.74
CA VAL A 45 19.36 -7.35 1.91
C VAL A 45 20.44 -8.42 2.10
N LEU A 46 21.69 -8.03 2.28
CA LEU A 46 22.79 -8.96 2.54
C LEU A 46 23.63 -8.44 3.71
N HIS A 47 23.74 -9.22 4.77
CA HIS A 47 24.58 -8.92 5.92
C HIS A 47 25.98 -9.50 5.70
N PRO A 48 27.05 -8.75 6.07
CA PRO A 48 28.42 -9.24 5.99
C PRO A 48 28.70 -10.24 7.12
N GLY A 49 29.69 -11.11 6.93
CA GLY A 49 30.17 -12.06 7.94
C GLY A 49 30.30 -13.49 7.40
N PRO A 50 30.92 -14.41 8.15
CA PRO A 50 30.69 -15.85 8.01
C PRO A 50 29.62 -16.33 9.02
N PRO A 51 28.54 -17.01 8.57
CA PRO A 51 28.07 -17.01 7.19
C PRO A 51 27.49 -15.64 6.82
N MET A 52 27.55 -15.30 5.54
CA MET A 52 26.78 -14.19 5.00
C MET A 52 25.32 -14.64 5.00
N ALA A 53 24.42 -13.79 5.47
CA ALA A 53 22.99 -14.07 5.51
C ALA A 53 22.21 -12.91 4.91
N GLY A 54 21.15 -13.22 4.19
CA GLY A 54 20.37 -12.22 3.49
C GLY A 54 18.97 -12.70 3.16
N ALA A 55 18.21 -11.80 2.56
CA ALA A 55 16.91 -12.10 2.00
C ALA A 55 16.77 -11.36 0.67
N TYR A 56 15.97 -11.91 -0.23
CA TYR A 56 15.69 -11.32 -1.52
C TYR A 56 14.27 -11.61 -1.98
N GLY A 57 13.80 -10.81 -2.92
CA GLY A 57 12.50 -11.06 -3.50
C GLY A 57 12.22 -10.31 -4.80
N ASN A 58 11.20 -10.81 -5.50
CA ASN A 58 10.74 -10.31 -6.77
C ASN A 58 9.21 -10.17 -6.73
N TRP A 59 8.71 -8.94 -6.77
CA TRP A 59 7.26 -8.69 -6.69
C TRP A 59 6.48 -9.15 -7.92
N LYS A 60 7.12 -9.36 -9.08
CA LYS A 60 6.44 -9.85 -10.28
C LYS A 60 6.16 -11.35 -10.23
N THR A 61 7.08 -12.11 -9.65
CA THR A 61 6.95 -13.57 -9.49
C THR A 61 6.40 -13.97 -8.12
N GLY A 62 6.36 -13.05 -7.17
CA GLY A 62 5.98 -13.32 -5.77
C GLY A 62 7.13 -13.89 -4.92
N ALA A 63 8.35 -14.01 -5.46
CA ALA A 63 9.48 -14.58 -4.72
C ALA A 63 9.83 -13.74 -3.47
N ASN A 64 10.06 -14.44 -2.34
CA ASN A 64 10.51 -13.88 -1.07
C ASN A 64 11.27 -14.95 -0.29
N GLU A 65 12.58 -14.96 -0.43
CA GLU A 65 13.43 -16.06 0.03
C GLU A 65 14.55 -15.58 0.95
N GLN A 66 14.98 -16.48 1.82
CA GLN A 66 16.14 -16.30 2.69
C GLN A 66 17.34 -17.01 2.08
N TRP A 67 18.54 -16.45 2.25
CA TRP A 67 19.77 -17.01 1.74
C TRP A 67 20.88 -16.98 2.79
N ARG A 68 21.73 -18.00 2.79
CA ARG A 68 22.94 -18.08 3.62
C ARG A 68 24.12 -18.62 2.81
N SER A 69 25.34 -18.18 3.13
CA SER A 69 26.57 -18.73 2.52
C SER A 69 27.05 -19.98 3.25
N GLY A 70 27.36 -21.06 2.53
CA GLY A 70 27.96 -22.30 3.06
C GLY A 70 26.99 -23.47 3.13
N GLU A 71 27.53 -24.69 3.18
CA GLU A 71 26.78 -25.93 3.49
C GLU A 71 26.28 -25.90 4.95
N ASP A 72 25.29 -26.75 5.24
CA ASP A 72 24.50 -26.85 6.48
C ASP A 72 25.29 -27.15 7.78
N ALA A 73 26.47 -26.55 7.98
CA ALA A 73 27.10 -26.48 9.28
C ALA A 73 26.19 -25.67 10.22
N ALA A 74 25.65 -26.35 11.24
CA ALA A 74 24.87 -25.70 12.28
C ALA A 74 25.71 -24.56 12.90
N LEU A 75 25.14 -23.35 12.90
CA LEU A 75 25.74 -22.20 13.58
C LEU A 75 26.04 -22.59 15.03
N SER A 76 27.25 -22.29 15.52
CA SER A 76 27.51 -22.40 16.95
C SER A 76 26.57 -21.47 17.73
N ALA A 77 26.30 -21.79 19.00
CA ALA A 77 25.42 -20.98 19.84
C ALA A 77 25.87 -19.50 19.90
N GLU A 78 27.18 -19.25 19.89
CA GLU A 78 27.73 -17.89 19.86
C GLU A 78 27.50 -17.17 18.54
N GLU A 79 27.68 -17.86 17.40
CA GLU A 79 27.43 -17.27 16.07
C GLU A 79 25.96 -16.94 15.88
N LEU A 80 25.06 -17.83 16.33
CA LEU A 80 23.62 -17.58 16.32
C LEU A 80 23.26 -16.36 17.19
N ALA A 81 23.83 -16.25 18.40
CA ALA A 81 23.59 -15.11 19.29
C ALA A 81 24.07 -13.79 18.67
N ARG A 82 25.26 -13.77 18.03
CA ARG A 82 25.81 -12.60 17.32
C ARG A 82 24.92 -12.19 16.13
N LEU A 83 24.44 -13.15 15.34
CA LEU A 83 23.50 -12.89 14.23
C LEU A 83 22.17 -12.32 14.73
N GLN A 84 21.57 -12.92 15.76
CA GLN A 84 20.33 -12.45 16.36
C GLN A 84 20.46 -11.02 16.91
N ASP A 85 21.56 -10.70 17.60
CA ASP A 85 21.82 -9.35 18.09
C ASP A 85 21.97 -8.35 16.93
N THR A 86 22.71 -8.72 15.89
CA THR A 86 22.87 -7.89 14.68
C THR A 86 21.54 -7.63 13.99
N MET A 87 20.70 -8.65 13.81
CA MET A 87 19.37 -8.53 13.22
C MET A 87 18.46 -7.65 14.08
N ARG A 88 18.44 -7.84 15.41
CA ARG A 88 17.67 -7.00 16.33
C ARG A 88 18.10 -5.54 16.27
N ARG A 89 19.40 -5.26 16.24
CA ARG A 89 19.93 -3.89 16.10
C ARG A 89 19.58 -3.27 14.75
N ALA A 90 19.71 -4.03 13.66
CA ALA A 90 19.37 -3.58 12.31
C ALA A 90 17.86 -3.27 12.21
N GLN A 91 17.00 -4.14 12.73
CA GLN A 91 15.55 -3.93 12.80
C GLN A 91 15.21 -2.69 13.62
N ARG A 92 15.79 -2.52 14.81
CA ARG A 92 15.57 -1.32 15.65
C ARG A 92 15.99 -0.03 14.92
N ARG A 93 17.15 -0.04 14.25
CA ARG A 93 17.61 1.10 13.44
C ARG A 93 16.66 1.42 12.29
N GLN A 94 16.21 0.41 11.56
CA GLN A 94 15.27 0.58 10.46
C GLN A 94 13.91 1.08 10.93
N GLN A 95 13.39 0.55 12.04
CA GLN A 95 12.14 0.99 12.66
C GLN A 95 12.24 2.45 13.12
N ALA A 96 13.33 2.81 13.80
CA ALA A 96 13.57 4.18 14.25
C ALA A 96 13.66 5.15 13.06
N GLU A 97 14.37 4.79 11.99
CA GLU A 97 14.48 5.62 10.79
C GLU A 97 13.13 5.78 10.07
N ARG A 98 12.35 4.68 9.97
CA ARG A 98 10.99 4.73 9.44
C ARG A 98 10.09 5.63 10.28
N ALA A 99 10.16 5.53 11.61
CA ALA A 99 9.39 6.36 12.53
C ALA A 99 9.73 7.84 12.38
N LYS A 100 11.02 8.20 12.28
CA LYS A 100 11.47 9.58 12.03
C LYS A 100 10.91 10.13 10.72
N ARG A 101 11.03 9.36 9.62
CA ARG A 101 10.49 9.76 8.31
C ARG A 101 8.97 9.96 8.33
N GLN A 102 8.25 9.05 8.99
CA GLN A 102 6.80 9.15 9.13
C GLN A 102 6.37 10.33 10.01
N ALA A 103 7.13 10.65 11.06
CA ALA A 103 6.87 11.81 11.90
C ALA A 103 7.05 13.12 11.13
N ALA A 104 8.13 13.25 10.36
CA ALA A 104 8.37 14.41 9.50
C ALA A 104 7.30 14.54 8.41
N ALA A 105 6.94 13.44 7.74
CA ALA A 105 5.86 13.42 6.75
C ALA A 105 4.51 13.81 7.36
N ARG A 106 4.23 13.39 8.60
CA ARG A 106 3.02 13.78 9.32
C ARG A 106 2.98 15.28 9.61
N GLN A 107 4.08 15.89 10.05
CA GLN A 107 4.14 17.34 10.25
C GLN A 107 3.87 18.09 8.94
N LEU A 108 4.46 17.65 7.83
CA LEU A 108 4.19 18.21 6.51
C LEU A 108 2.72 18.02 6.08
N ALA A 109 2.12 16.85 6.35
CA ALA A 109 0.71 16.59 6.08
C ALA A 109 -0.21 17.54 6.85
N VAL A 110 0.07 17.74 8.15
CA VAL A 110 -0.70 18.66 9.01
C VAL A 110 -0.58 20.10 8.52
N GLY A 111 0.63 20.56 8.21
CA GLY A 111 0.84 21.92 7.68
C GLY A 111 0.11 22.15 6.36
N ARG A 112 0.22 21.20 5.41
CA ARG A 112 -0.53 21.27 4.13
C ARG A 112 -2.03 21.25 4.35
N TRP A 113 -2.53 20.42 5.26
CA TRP A 113 -3.96 20.34 5.56
C TRP A 113 -4.47 21.65 6.14
N GLN A 114 -3.77 22.22 7.13
CA GLN A 114 -4.15 23.47 7.80
C GLN A 114 -4.09 24.68 6.88
N GLY A 115 -3.07 24.77 6.01
CA GLY A 115 -2.94 25.85 5.03
C GLY A 115 -3.80 25.70 3.78
N ALA A 116 -4.54 24.60 3.64
CA ALA A 116 -5.43 24.37 2.51
C ALA A 116 -6.83 24.95 2.77
N SER A 117 -7.45 25.48 1.72
CA SER A 117 -8.85 25.93 1.74
C SER A 117 -9.80 24.74 1.56
N SER A 118 -11.10 24.96 1.74
CA SER A 118 -12.11 24.02 1.28
C SER A 118 -11.92 23.74 -0.21
N ALA A 119 -12.18 22.50 -0.62
CA ALA A 119 -12.13 22.14 -2.03
C ALA A 119 -13.20 22.90 -2.82
N ASP A 120 -12.81 23.38 -4.01
CA ASP A 120 -13.73 23.98 -4.96
C ASP A 120 -14.69 22.89 -5.49
N PRO A 121 -16.02 23.04 -5.33
CA PRO A 121 -16.99 22.11 -5.90
C PRO A 121 -16.87 21.97 -7.42
N ALA A 122 -16.37 23.00 -8.11
CA ALA A 122 -16.11 22.98 -9.55
C ALA A 122 -14.72 22.44 -9.93
N HIS A 123 -13.97 21.85 -8.99
CA HIS A 123 -12.67 21.26 -9.29
C HIS A 123 -12.79 20.22 -10.43
N PRO A 124 -11.95 20.28 -11.48
CA PRO A 124 -12.12 19.46 -12.69
C PRO A 124 -12.27 17.96 -12.43
N TYR A 125 -11.48 17.40 -11.51
CA TYR A 125 -11.61 16.00 -11.11
C TYR A 125 -12.99 15.65 -10.50
N LEU A 126 -13.56 16.52 -9.65
CA LEU A 126 -14.85 16.28 -9.02
C LEU A 126 -15.98 16.34 -10.05
N ALA A 127 -15.95 17.38 -10.91
CA ALA A 127 -16.90 17.54 -12.00
C ALA A 127 -16.84 16.36 -12.99
N ALA A 128 -15.64 15.95 -13.41
CA ALA A 128 -15.46 14.81 -14.31
C ALA A 128 -15.91 13.47 -13.70
N LYS A 129 -15.87 13.34 -12.37
CA LYS A 129 -16.37 12.16 -11.66
C LYS A 129 -17.83 12.27 -11.23
N GLY A 130 -18.45 13.44 -11.37
CA GLY A 130 -19.83 13.68 -10.94
C GLY A 130 -20.06 13.50 -9.44
N ILE A 131 -19.07 13.88 -8.62
CA ILE A 131 -19.10 13.68 -7.15
C ILE A 131 -18.83 14.98 -6.39
N ALA A 132 -19.35 15.08 -5.18
CA ALA A 132 -19.07 16.18 -4.28
C ALA A 132 -17.71 16.04 -3.58
N ALA A 133 -17.23 17.15 -3.00
CA ALA A 133 -15.95 17.20 -2.32
C ALA A 133 -15.93 16.47 -0.96
N HIS A 134 -17.07 16.22 -0.31
CA HIS A 134 -17.14 15.46 0.95
C HIS A 134 -16.09 15.83 2.00
N GLY A 135 -15.78 17.12 2.20
CA GLY A 135 -14.79 17.56 3.18
C GLY A 135 -13.32 17.50 2.74
N LEU A 136 -13.05 17.23 1.46
CA LEU A 136 -11.74 17.43 0.86
C LEU A 136 -11.31 18.90 0.98
N ARG A 137 -10.00 19.10 1.05
CA ARG A 137 -9.38 20.44 0.99
C ARG A 137 -8.62 20.62 -0.32
N GLN A 138 -8.25 21.83 -0.65
CA GLN A 138 -7.49 22.15 -1.86
C GLN A 138 -6.30 23.04 -1.56
N LEU A 139 -5.16 22.71 -2.17
CA LEU A 139 -3.92 23.45 -2.06
C LEU A 139 -3.20 23.46 -3.40
N HIS A 140 -2.86 24.64 -3.91
CA HIS A 140 -2.19 24.83 -5.21
C HIS A 140 -2.89 24.08 -6.37
N GLY A 141 -4.22 24.14 -6.41
CA GLY A 141 -5.03 23.50 -7.47
C GLY A 141 -5.09 21.97 -7.41
N SER A 142 -4.57 21.34 -6.35
CA SER A 142 -4.76 19.91 -6.10
C SER A 142 -5.70 19.70 -4.91
N LEU A 143 -6.61 18.74 -5.03
CA LEU A 143 -7.39 18.23 -3.91
C LEU A 143 -6.49 17.45 -2.95
N LEU A 144 -6.79 17.52 -1.67
CA LEU A 144 -6.14 16.81 -0.58
C LEU A 144 -7.15 15.89 0.10
N VAL A 145 -6.89 14.58 0.05
CA VAL A 145 -7.63 13.55 0.77
C VAL A 145 -6.85 13.16 2.02
N PRO A 146 -7.40 13.37 3.24
CA PRO A 146 -6.67 13.12 4.47
C PRO A 146 -6.63 11.63 4.80
N MET A 147 -5.44 11.10 5.10
CA MET A 147 -5.24 9.73 5.54
C MET A 147 -5.15 9.68 7.06
N ARG A 148 -6.17 9.12 7.72
CA ARG A 148 -6.33 9.12 9.18
C ARG A 148 -6.29 7.71 9.77
N ASP A 149 -5.89 7.61 11.03
CA ASP A 149 -6.01 6.36 11.80
C ASP A 149 -7.41 6.21 12.42
N GLY A 150 -7.60 5.16 13.23
CA GLY A 150 -8.91 4.83 13.82
C GLY A 150 -9.39 5.88 14.83
N GLU A 151 -8.45 6.64 15.37
CA GLU A 151 -8.64 7.74 16.30
C GLU A 151 -8.86 9.08 15.58
N GLY A 152 -8.82 9.10 14.24
CA GLY A 152 -9.03 10.29 13.43
C GLY A 152 -7.80 11.19 13.30
N ARG A 153 -6.64 10.78 13.81
CA ARG A 153 -5.39 11.55 13.71
C ARG A 153 -4.86 11.49 12.28
N LEU A 154 -4.53 12.66 11.73
CA LEU A 154 -3.93 12.81 10.41
C LEU A 154 -2.47 12.32 10.42
N TRP A 155 -2.12 11.46 9.47
CA TRP A 155 -0.77 10.91 9.29
C TRP A 155 -0.18 11.18 7.91
N SER A 156 -1.01 11.26 6.87
CA SER A 156 -0.56 11.49 5.50
C SER A 156 -1.67 12.10 4.65
N LEU A 157 -1.36 12.40 3.39
CA LEU A 157 -2.28 12.94 2.40
C LEU A 157 -2.14 12.16 1.09
N GLN A 158 -3.24 11.97 0.39
CA GLN A 158 -3.25 11.74 -1.05
C GLN A 158 -3.65 13.04 -1.74
N SER A 159 -2.84 13.53 -2.68
CA SER A 159 -3.20 14.66 -3.53
C SER A 159 -3.78 14.17 -4.85
N ILE A 160 -4.81 14.83 -5.36
CA ILE A 160 -5.39 14.59 -6.68
C ILE A 160 -5.29 15.89 -7.46
N ASP A 161 -4.55 15.90 -8.56
CA ASP A 161 -4.46 17.08 -9.42
C ASP A 161 -5.68 17.21 -10.35
N ARG A 162 -5.69 18.27 -11.15
CA ARG A 162 -6.78 18.62 -12.06
C ARG A 162 -7.08 17.50 -13.06
N ASP A 163 -6.04 16.79 -13.50
CA ASP A 163 -6.14 15.69 -14.48
C ASP A 163 -6.46 14.34 -13.80
N GLY A 164 -6.68 14.34 -12.48
CA GLY A 164 -7.02 13.14 -11.71
C GLY A 164 -5.82 12.26 -11.34
N ARG A 165 -4.59 12.69 -11.60
CA ARG A 165 -3.39 11.95 -11.21
C ARG A 165 -3.20 12.07 -9.69
N LYS A 166 -3.20 10.90 -9.06
CA LYS A 166 -3.13 10.76 -7.60
C LYS A 166 -1.68 10.55 -7.16
N ARG A 167 -1.27 11.20 -6.08
CA ARG A 167 0.06 11.05 -5.48
C ARG A 167 -0.06 10.98 -3.96
N PHE A 168 0.69 10.07 -3.35
CA PHE A 168 0.82 10.01 -1.89
C PHE A 168 1.91 10.95 -1.42
N LEU A 169 1.78 11.47 -0.20
CA LEU A 169 2.84 12.23 0.43
C LEU A 169 4.06 11.32 0.70
N THR A 170 5.19 11.67 0.10
CA THR A 170 6.46 10.95 0.26
C THR A 170 6.84 10.78 1.72
N GLY A 171 7.23 9.57 2.11
CA GLY A 171 7.57 9.23 3.49
C GLY A 171 6.36 9.06 4.43
N GLY A 172 5.15 9.36 3.95
CA GLY A 172 3.91 9.19 4.70
C GLY A 172 3.60 7.74 5.05
N ARG A 173 3.01 7.54 6.22
CA ARG A 173 2.36 6.26 6.55
C ARG A 173 1.13 6.10 5.67
N LYS A 174 0.87 4.89 5.18
CA LYS A 174 -0.29 4.55 4.34
C LYS A 174 -1.12 3.41 4.92
N GLN A 175 -0.45 2.32 5.29
CA GLN A 175 -1.09 1.07 5.69
C GLN A 175 -2.03 1.25 6.89
N GLY A 176 -3.27 0.81 6.72
CA GLY A 176 -4.36 0.88 7.68
C GLY A 176 -4.90 2.29 7.93
N LEU A 177 -4.51 3.29 7.13
CA LEU A 177 -5.13 4.60 7.18
C LEU A 177 -6.27 4.67 6.16
N TYR A 178 -7.31 5.43 6.49
CA TYR A 178 -8.49 5.59 5.65
C TYR A 178 -9.01 7.04 5.70
N TYR A 179 -9.90 7.36 4.76
CA TYR A 179 -10.75 8.55 4.82
C TYR A 179 -12.20 8.12 4.97
N ALA A 180 -12.97 8.75 5.87
CA ALA A 180 -14.38 8.43 6.05
C ALA A 180 -15.26 9.52 5.44
N ILE A 181 -16.21 9.09 4.61
CA ILE A 181 -17.31 9.90 4.10
C ILE A 181 -18.57 9.45 4.86
N GLY A 182 -19.27 10.39 5.50
CA GLY A 182 -20.26 10.08 6.54
C GLY A 182 -19.60 9.70 7.87
N ARG A 183 -20.19 10.13 9.00
CA ARG A 183 -19.61 9.92 10.35
C ARG A 183 -20.33 8.88 11.19
N ASP A 184 -21.63 8.71 10.96
CA ASP A 184 -22.50 7.91 11.83
C ASP A 184 -22.65 6.51 11.25
N VAL A 185 -21.81 5.59 11.74
CA VAL A 185 -21.85 4.17 11.36
C VAL A 185 -22.93 3.46 12.17
N GLY A 186 -23.99 3.04 11.49
CA GLY A 186 -25.00 2.12 11.99
C GLY A 186 -24.75 0.69 11.49
N ASP A 187 -25.76 0.08 10.90
CA ASP A 187 -25.73 -1.33 10.51
C ASP A 187 -24.87 -1.63 9.27
N VAL A 188 -24.55 -0.64 8.45
CA VAL A 188 -23.81 -0.83 7.19
C VAL A 188 -22.62 0.14 7.12
N LEU A 189 -21.47 -0.41 6.72
CA LEU A 189 -20.25 0.36 6.46
C LEU A 189 -19.64 -0.10 5.15
N CYS A 190 -19.58 0.82 4.18
CA CYS A 190 -18.96 0.56 2.90
C CYS A 190 -17.46 0.86 2.94
N VAL A 191 -16.68 0.15 2.14
CA VAL A 191 -15.24 0.37 1.96
C VAL A 191 -14.93 0.29 0.47
N ALA A 192 -14.41 1.37 -0.09
CA ALA A 192 -14.02 1.44 -1.49
C ALA A 192 -12.53 1.73 -1.64
N GLU A 193 -11.94 1.33 -2.77
CA GLU A 193 -10.51 1.56 -3.02
C GLU A 193 -10.21 3.06 -3.17
N GLY A 194 -10.93 3.76 -4.06
CA GLY A 194 -10.67 5.15 -4.39
C GLY A 194 -11.69 6.13 -3.81
N PHE A 195 -11.29 7.40 -3.70
CA PHE A 195 -12.18 8.47 -3.25
C PHE A 195 -13.43 8.60 -4.13
N ALA A 196 -13.29 8.53 -5.45
CA ALA A 196 -14.44 8.68 -6.35
C ALA A 196 -15.49 7.60 -6.13
N THR A 197 -15.08 6.33 -6.13
CA THR A 197 -15.96 5.19 -5.84
C THR A 197 -16.62 5.33 -4.47
N ALA A 198 -15.86 5.72 -3.44
CA ALA A 198 -16.41 5.93 -2.10
C ALA A 198 -17.46 7.04 -2.05
N ALA A 199 -17.18 8.16 -2.72
CA ALA A 199 -18.09 9.30 -2.80
C ALA A 199 -19.37 8.91 -3.53
N SER A 200 -19.27 8.23 -4.68
CA SER A 200 -20.44 7.75 -5.44
C SER A 200 -21.29 6.77 -4.63
N VAL A 201 -20.68 5.85 -3.90
CA VAL A 201 -21.42 4.92 -3.02
C VAL A 201 -22.14 5.67 -1.91
N PHE A 202 -21.47 6.61 -1.25
CA PHE A 202 -22.08 7.43 -0.20
C PHE A 202 -23.24 8.29 -0.75
N GLU A 203 -23.06 8.94 -1.89
CA GLU A 203 -24.09 9.77 -2.52
C GLU A 203 -25.31 8.96 -2.98
N ALA A 204 -25.10 7.75 -3.48
CA ALA A 204 -26.18 6.88 -3.96
C ALA A 204 -26.96 6.19 -2.82
N THR A 205 -26.31 5.90 -1.69
CA THR A 205 -26.88 5.04 -0.64
C THR A 205 -27.08 5.73 0.71
N GLY A 206 -26.37 6.82 0.96
CA GLY A 206 -26.25 7.44 2.29
C GLY A 206 -25.41 6.64 3.29
N TYR A 207 -24.92 5.44 2.94
CA TYR A 207 -24.14 4.63 3.87
C TYR A 207 -22.73 5.18 4.06
N PRO A 208 -22.25 5.33 5.32
CA PRO A 208 -20.88 5.74 5.58
C PRO A 208 -19.90 4.87 4.81
N THR A 209 -18.95 5.53 4.14
CA THR A 209 -18.05 4.86 3.22
C THR A 209 -16.60 5.26 3.50
N ALA A 210 -15.74 4.27 3.69
CA ALA A 210 -14.31 4.46 3.89
C ALA A 210 -13.51 4.32 2.58
N VAL A 211 -12.57 5.23 2.36
CA VAL A 211 -11.58 5.17 1.27
C VAL A 211 -10.34 4.44 1.76
N ALA A 212 -9.97 3.35 1.08
CA ALA A 212 -8.76 2.59 1.37
C ALA A 212 -7.51 3.07 0.61
N PHE A 213 -7.67 3.95 -0.38
CA PHE A 213 -6.64 4.57 -1.23
C PHE A 213 -5.97 3.67 -2.28
N ASP A 214 -5.85 2.37 -2.05
CA ASP A 214 -5.37 1.39 -3.04
C ASP A 214 -5.67 -0.05 -2.61
N ALA A 215 -5.60 -0.97 -3.59
CA ALA A 215 -5.81 -2.40 -3.41
C ALA A 215 -5.01 -3.05 -2.27
N GLY A 216 -3.75 -2.63 -2.08
CA GLY A 216 -2.87 -3.17 -1.03
C GLY A 216 -3.26 -2.71 0.38
N ASN A 217 -4.14 -1.72 0.49
CA ASN A 217 -4.59 -1.16 1.75
C ASN A 217 -6.06 -1.49 2.09
N LEU A 218 -6.82 -2.09 1.16
CA LEU A 218 -8.20 -2.54 1.37
C LEU A 218 -8.34 -3.44 2.60
N GLU A 219 -7.62 -4.57 2.64
CA GLU A 219 -7.72 -5.52 3.75
C GLU A 219 -7.26 -4.91 5.09
N PRO A 220 -6.10 -4.22 5.19
CA PRO A 220 -5.72 -3.53 6.42
C PRO A 220 -6.76 -2.54 6.96
N VAL A 221 -7.43 -1.80 6.06
CA VAL A 221 -8.50 -0.87 6.42
C VAL A 221 -9.75 -1.63 6.86
N ALA A 222 -10.18 -2.63 6.10
CA ALA A 222 -11.34 -3.44 6.44
C ALA A 222 -11.19 -4.11 7.83
N ARG A 223 -10.02 -4.68 8.13
CA ARG A 223 -9.75 -5.29 9.44
C ARG A 223 -9.84 -4.28 10.59
N LYS A 224 -9.31 -3.08 10.39
CA LYS A 224 -9.42 -1.98 11.37
C LYS A 224 -10.86 -1.54 11.59
N LEU A 225 -11.63 -1.43 10.51
CA LEU A 225 -13.03 -1.03 10.59
C LEU A 225 -13.87 -2.12 11.24
N ARG A 226 -13.62 -3.41 10.97
CA ARG A 226 -14.27 -4.54 11.68
C ARG A 226 -13.98 -4.51 13.17
N ALA A 227 -12.74 -4.25 13.57
CA ALA A 227 -12.40 -4.12 14.98
C ALA A 227 -13.11 -2.94 15.65
N LYS A 228 -13.32 -1.83 14.91
CA LYS A 228 -13.99 -0.62 15.43
C LYS A 228 -15.51 -0.72 15.43
N PHE A 229 -16.09 -1.39 14.43
CA PHE A 229 -17.52 -1.54 14.22
C PHE A 229 -17.86 -3.04 14.06
N PRO A 230 -17.80 -3.82 15.16
CA PRO A 230 -17.98 -5.27 15.08
C PRO A 230 -19.37 -5.67 14.60
N HIS A 231 -20.40 -4.85 14.87
CA HIS A 231 -21.79 -5.10 14.51
C HIS A 231 -22.13 -4.76 13.05
N ALA A 232 -21.41 -3.82 12.42
CA ALA A 232 -21.76 -3.34 11.09
C ALA A 232 -21.50 -4.40 10.01
N LEU A 233 -22.40 -4.53 9.04
CA LEU A 233 -22.13 -5.22 7.79
C LEU A 233 -21.10 -4.43 6.99
N ILE A 234 -19.93 -5.02 6.78
CA ILE A 234 -18.87 -4.40 5.98
C ILE A 234 -19.04 -4.81 4.52
N VAL A 235 -19.24 -3.82 3.65
CA VAL A 235 -19.44 -3.99 2.20
C VAL A 235 -18.21 -3.46 1.47
N LEU A 236 -17.48 -4.33 0.78
CA LEU A 236 -16.33 -3.97 -0.04
C LEU A 236 -16.83 -3.62 -1.45
N CYS A 237 -16.77 -2.34 -1.81
CA CYS A 237 -17.24 -1.84 -3.09
C CYS A 237 -16.11 -1.94 -4.11
N ALA A 238 -16.21 -2.92 -5.01
CA ALA A 238 -15.27 -3.12 -6.10
C ALA A 238 -15.66 -2.24 -7.30
N ASP A 239 -14.65 -1.66 -7.93
CA ASP A 239 -14.83 -0.99 -9.22
C ASP A 239 -14.92 -2.04 -10.35
N ASP A 240 -15.77 -1.79 -11.34
CA ASP A 240 -15.85 -2.63 -12.54
C ASP A 240 -14.93 -2.07 -13.63
N ASP A 241 -13.62 -2.30 -13.46
CA ASP A 241 -12.65 -1.96 -14.49
C ASP A 241 -12.64 -3.04 -15.58
N ALA A 242 -13.68 -3.02 -16.42
CA ALA A 242 -13.87 -3.94 -17.53
C ALA A 242 -12.70 -3.89 -18.54
N ALA A 243 -12.09 -2.72 -18.73
CA ALA A 243 -10.92 -2.55 -19.61
C ALA A 243 -9.68 -3.27 -19.05
N THR A 244 -9.45 -3.18 -17.73
CA THR A 244 -8.37 -3.93 -17.07
C THR A 244 -8.66 -5.42 -17.05
N ALA A 245 -9.92 -5.82 -16.85
CA ALA A 245 -10.33 -7.22 -16.89
C ALA A 245 -10.12 -7.84 -18.28
N LEU A 246 -10.46 -7.12 -19.35
CA LEU A 246 -10.25 -7.57 -20.73
C LEU A 246 -8.76 -7.73 -21.07
N ARG A 247 -7.91 -6.83 -20.56
CA ARG A 247 -6.46 -6.86 -20.81
C ARG A 247 -5.72 -7.93 -20.00
N LEU A 248 -6.16 -8.23 -18.79
CA LEU A 248 -5.46 -9.12 -17.85
C LEU A 248 -6.14 -10.48 -17.64
N GLY A 249 -7.35 -10.68 -18.16
CA GLY A 249 -8.18 -11.86 -17.89
C GLY A 249 -8.74 -11.94 -16.46
N VAL A 250 -8.41 -10.98 -15.60
CA VAL A 250 -8.80 -10.90 -14.18
C VAL A 250 -9.10 -9.44 -13.84
N ASN A 251 -10.17 -9.18 -13.08
CA ASN A 251 -10.40 -7.87 -12.44
C ASN A 251 -9.65 -7.84 -11.09
N PRO A 252 -8.52 -7.10 -10.98
CA PRO A 252 -7.75 -7.05 -9.74
C PRO A 252 -8.53 -6.36 -8.61
N GLY A 253 -9.37 -5.37 -8.93
CA GLY A 253 -10.22 -4.67 -7.97
C GLY A 253 -11.18 -5.64 -7.27
N LEU A 254 -11.86 -6.49 -8.05
CA LEU A 254 -12.72 -7.55 -7.52
C LEU A 254 -11.95 -8.54 -6.64
N THR A 255 -10.81 -9.03 -7.13
CA THR A 255 -10.00 -10.02 -6.41
C THR A 255 -9.55 -9.48 -5.04
N ASN A 256 -9.11 -8.22 -4.99
CA ASN A 256 -8.68 -7.58 -3.75
C ASN A 256 -9.86 -7.29 -2.82
N ALA A 257 -11.02 -6.89 -3.35
CA ALA A 257 -12.24 -6.70 -2.59
C ALA A 257 -12.73 -8.01 -1.96
N GLN A 258 -12.72 -9.12 -2.72
CA GLN A 258 -13.07 -10.46 -2.21
C GLN A 258 -12.14 -10.91 -1.09
N ARG A 259 -10.82 -10.75 -1.25
CA ARG A 259 -9.85 -11.08 -0.20
C ARG A 259 -10.11 -10.26 1.07
N ALA A 260 -10.33 -8.96 0.92
CA ALA A 260 -10.61 -8.07 2.04
C ALA A 260 -11.95 -8.41 2.73
N ALA A 261 -13.00 -8.72 1.97
CA ALA A 261 -14.30 -9.11 2.50
C ALA A 261 -14.20 -10.43 3.28
N HIS A 262 -13.56 -11.45 2.70
CA HIS A 262 -13.33 -12.73 3.36
C HIS A 262 -12.56 -12.58 4.69
N ALA A 263 -11.53 -11.73 4.70
CA ALA A 263 -10.71 -11.46 5.87
C ALA A 263 -11.48 -10.86 7.08
N VAL A 264 -12.68 -10.32 6.87
CA VAL A 264 -13.47 -9.62 7.90
C VAL A 264 -14.91 -10.09 8.02
N GLY A 265 -15.28 -11.18 7.34
CA GLY A 265 -16.68 -11.63 7.26
C GLY A 265 -17.59 -10.55 6.65
N GLY A 266 -17.10 -9.84 5.65
CA GLY A 266 -17.86 -8.85 4.89
C GLY A 266 -18.40 -9.42 3.58
N VAL A 267 -19.07 -8.57 2.80
CA VAL A 267 -19.60 -8.89 1.46
C VAL A 267 -18.98 -7.99 0.41
N VAL A 268 -19.06 -8.36 -0.86
CA VAL A 268 -18.60 -7.54 -1.98
C VAL A 268 -19.81 -7.01 -2.75
N ALA A 269 -19.78 -5.72 -3.08
CA ALA A 269 -20.72 -5.11 -4.00
C ALA A 269 -19.97 -4.67 -5.27
N MET A 270 -20.57 -4.92 -6.42
CA MET A 270 -20.08 -4.49 -7.73
C MET A 270 -21.26 -3.89 -8.51
N PRO A 271 -21.06 -2.81 -9.29
CA PRO A 271 -22.10 -2.32 -10.18
C PRO A 271 -22.51 -3.41 -11.19
N PRO A 272 -23.78 -3.43 -11.62
CA PRO A 272 -24.21 -4.35 -12.67
C PRO A 272 -23.41 -4.07 -13.95
N ARG A 273 -22.97 -5.13 -14.63
CA ARG A 273 -22.39 -4.99 -15.97
C ARG A 273 -23.48 -4.48 -16.90
N GLY A 274 -23.22 -3.39 -17.62
CA GLY A 274 -24.08 -2.97 -18.71
C GLY A 274 -24.19 -4.08 -19.76
N PRO A 275 -25.26 -4.10 -20.58
CA PRO A 275 -25.31 -5.00 -21.73
C PRO A 275 -24.06 -4.81 -22.60
N ALA A 276 -23.55 -5.90 -23.17
CA ALA A 276 -22.46 -5.80 -24.14
C ALA A 276 -22.90 -4.85 -25.27
N PRO A 277 -22.02 -3.94 -25.74
CA PRO A 277 -22.35 -3.15 -26.92
C PRO A 277 -22.68 -4.09 -28.07
N GLU A 278 -23.83 -3.86 -28.71
CA GLU A 278 -24.23 -4.53 -29.95
C GLU A 278 -23.23 -4.25 -31.08
#